data_AF-A0A2K4AJ00-F1
#
_entry.id   AF-A0A2K4AJ00-F1
#
_cell.length_a   1.000
_cell.length_b   1.000
_cell.length_c   1.000
_cell.angle_alpha   90.00
_cell.angle_beta   90.00
_cell.angle_gamma   90.00
#
_symmetry.space_group_name_H-M   'P 1'
#
loop_
_entity.id
_entity.type
_entity.pdbx_description
1 polymer ?
#
loop_
_entity_poly.entity_id
_entity_poly.type
_entity_poly.pdbx_seq_one_letter_code
_entity_poly.pdbx_strand_id
1 'polypeptide(L)'
;MEKQQSQWKTSTGFILASAGSAIGLGAMWKFPYMAGIYGGGAFLAMFLIFTIFVGLPLLVMEFIVGKMGRTYTTQIYSKLTGKKWLNVIGWNGNLAVFVLFGFYSVIGGWIVIYIGQVLWQLIAFRRINHLQEINFEAIITNPWLTVLGQGLFIIATMIIVMLGVEKGLEKASKVMMPLLFIFLIVIAIKSLTLDGALDGVKFILQPRISEITGQGILFALGQSFFTLSLGTTGMITYASYASKEMTIKSSAISIVVMNIFVSLLAGLAIFPALHSFGYEPQEGPGLLFKVLPMVFSQMHLGTLFYLGFLVLFLFAALTSSISLLELNVSNFTKNDNSKRKKVAVIGSILVFIISIPATLSFGILRDVRFGAGTIFDNMDFIVSNVLMPLGALGTTLVVGQLLDKKLLQQHFGKDRFKLFSGWYYLIKYAMPVVIILVFIVQLFS
;
A
#
# COMPACT_ATOMS: atom_id res chain seq x y z
N MET A 1 27.76 2.13 -25.23
CA MET A 1 26.30 2.04 -25.47
C MET A 1 25.59 2.51 -24.21
N GLU A 2 24.97 3.69 -24.23
CA GLU A 2 24.09 4.12 -23.14
C GLU A 2 22.94 3.11 -23.04
N LYS A 3 22.91 2.33 -21.95
CA LYS A 3 21.75 1.49 -21.64
C LYS A 3 20.56 2.44 -21.48
N GLN A 4 19.60 2.40 -22.41
CA GLN A 4 18.31 3.10 -22.28
C GLN A 4 17.64 2.64 -20.98
N GLN A 5 17.81 3.41 -19.90
CA GLN A 5 16.98 3.28 -18.71
C GLN A 5 15.55 3.67 -19.10
N SER A 6 14.54 2.91 -18.66
CA SER A 6 13.16 3.33 -18.82
C SER A 6 12.98 4.68 -18.11
N GLN A 7 12.39 5.66 -18.79
CA GLN A 7 12.08 6.97 -18.22
C GLN A 7 10.60 7.23 -18.34
N TRP A 8 10.02 7.87 -17.32
CA TRP A 8 8.66 8.38 -17.40
C TRP A 8 8.61 9.52 -18.42
N LYS A 9 7.78 9.36 -19.45
CA LYS A 9 7.67 10.35 -20.53
C LYS A 9 6.93 11.63 -20.12
N THR A 10 6.09 11.57 -19.09
CA THR A 10 5.25 12.70 -18.65
C THR A 10 5.11 12.74 -17.12
N SER A 11 4.89 13.93 -16.56
CA SER A 11 4.58 14.11 -15.13
C SER A 11 3.31 13.37 -14.71
N THR A 12 2.30 13.34 -15.58
CA THR A 12 1.06 12.59 -15.34
C THR A 12 1.31 11.08 -15.28
N GLY A 13 2.16 10.54 -16.16
CA GLY A 13 2.55 9.14 -16.14
C GLY A 13 3.23 8.75 -14.82
N PHE A 14 4.17 9.58 -14.34
CA PHE A 14 4.77 9.38 -13.01
C PHE A 14 3.73 9.43 -11.89
N ILE A 15 2.89 10.47 -11.85
CA ILE A 15 1.89 10.64 -10.78
C ILE A 15 0.96 9.44 -10.74
N LEU A 16 0.46 8.99 -11.89
CA LEU A 16 -0.45 7.86 -11.95
C LEU A 16 0.21 6.53 -11.61
N ALA A 17 1.48 6.35 -11.97
CA ALA A 17 2.21 5.13 -11.62
C ALA A 17 2.55 5.10 -10.12
N SER A 18 3.04 6.21 -9.56
CA SER A 18 3.28 6.35 -8.13
C SER A 18 1.99 6.30 -7.32
N ALA A 19 0.90 6.89 -7.81
CA ALA A 19 -0.42 6.80 -7.20
C ALA A 19 -0.97 5.37 -7.29
N GLY A 20 -0.83 4.66 -8.41
CA GLY A 20 -1.24 3.25 -8.52
C GLY A 20 -0.40 2.30 -7.66
N SER A 21 0.80 2.72 -7.25
CA SER A 21 1.64 2.02 -6.26
C SER A 21 1.25 2.35 -4.81
N ALA A 22 0.80 3.58 -4.53
CA ALA A 22 0.38 4.02 -3.20
C ALA A 22 -1.11 3.72 -2.89
N ILE A 23 -1.95 3.65 -3.93
CA ILE A 23 -3.39 3.45 -3.84
C ILE A 23 -3.68 2.01 -4.24
N GLY A 24 -3.59 1.13 -3.25
CA GLY A 24 -3.87 -0.30 -3.38
C GLY A 24 -4.53 -0.82 -2.11
N LEU A 25 -4.08 -1.98 -1.65
CA LEU A 25 -4.61 -2.59 -0.42
C LEU A 25 -4.44 -1.69 0.81
N GLY A 26 -3.43 -0.82 0.86
CA GLY A 26 -3.22 0.07 2.00
C GLY A 26 -4.41 1.00 2.28
N ALA A 27 -4.87 1.71 1.25
CA ALA A 27 -5.95 2.67 1.41
C ALA A 27 -7.34 2.00 1.46
N MET A 28 -7.55 0.94 0.68
CA MET A 28 -8.89 0.32 0.55
C MET A 28 -9.16 -0.79 1.55
N TRP A 29 -8.17 -1.61 1.86
CA TRP A 29 -8.33 -2.78 2.74
C TRP A 29 -7.75 -2.53 4.12
N LYS A 30 -6.50 -2.04 4.20
CA LYS A 30 -5.78 -1.89 5.47
C LYS A 30 -6.38 -0.79 6.34
N PHE A 31 -6.62 0.38 5.75
CA PHE A 31 -7.14 1.52 6.49
C PHE A 31 -8.47 1.22 7.21
N PRO A 32 -9.52 0.66 6.57
CA PRO A 32 -10.79 0.41 7.26
C PRO A 32 -10.66 -0.55 8.43
N TYR A 33 -9.96 -1.68 8.31
CA TYR A 33 -9.88 -2.60 9.45
C TYR A 33 -9.03 -2.02 10.59
N MET A 34 -7.97 -1.26 10.28
CA MET A 34 -7.17 -0.57 11.29
C MET A 34 -8.00 0.51 12.01
N ALA A 35 -8.78 1.29 11.26
CA ALA A 35 -9.71 2.24 11.86
C ALA A 35 -10.77 1.54 12.72
N GLY A 36 -11.24 0.36 12.32
CA GLY A 36 -12.18 -0.44 13.10
C GLY A 36 -11.61 -0.90 14.45
N ILE A 37 -10.37 -1.39 14.44
CA ILE A 37 -9.67 -1.87 15.65
C ILE A 37 -9.26 -0.73 16.59
N TYR A 38 -8.81 0.42 16.07
CA TYR A 38 -8.13 1.45 16.86
C TYR A 38 -8.94 2.73 17.12
N GLY A 39 -10.26 2.65 17.16
CA GLY A 39 -11.11 3.76 17.64
C GLY A 39 -11.65 4.71 16.55
N GLY A 40 -11.84 4.20 15.33
CA GLY A 40 -12.59 4.86 14.25
C GLY A 40 -12.10 6.27 13.93
N GLY A 41 -12.94 7.27 14.20
CA GLY A 41 -12.67 8.67 13.89
C GLY A 41 -11.44 9.24 14.57
N ALA A 42 -11.06 8.76 15.77
CA ALA A 42 -9.84 9.22 16.43
C ALA A 42 -8.60 8.68 15.70
N PHE A 43 -8.63 7.42 15.27
CA PHE A 43 -7.60 6.82 14.42
C PHE A 43 -7.50 7.55 13.07
N LEU A 44 -8.63 7.83 12.42
CA LEU A 44 -8.66 8.61 11.17
C LEU A 44 -8.00 9.97 11.35
N ALA A 45 -8.33 10.72 12.41
CA ALA A 45 -7.74 12.02 12.68
C ALA A 45 -6.21 11.94 12.81
N MET A 46 -5.70 10.99 13.58
CA MET A 46 -4.25 10.78 13.71
C MET A 46 -3.60 10.34 12.40
N PHE A 47 -4.25 9.44 11.65
CA PHE A 47 -3.79 9.01 10.33
C PHE A 47 -3.68 10.19 9.36
N LEU A 48 -4.65 11.11 9.34
CA LEU A 48 -4.61 12.32 8.52
C LEU A 48 -3.46 13.25 8.93
N ILE A 49 -3.30 13.48 10.24
CA ILE A 49 -2.20 14.29 10.78
C ILE A 49 -0.86 13.69 10.36
N PHE A 50 -0.63 12.40 10.59
CA PHE A 50 0.63 11.77 10.22
C PHE A 50 0.86 11.77 8.71
N THR A 51 -0.17 11.52 7.92
CA THR A 51 -0.08 11.52 6.45
C THR A 51 0.31 12.88 5.89
N ILE A 52 -0.22 13.97 6.46
CA ILE A 52 0.06 15.33 6.02
C ILE A 52 1.39 15.86 6.58
N PHE A 53 1.65 15.68 7.88
CA PHE A 53 2.78 16.31 8.56
C PHE A 53 4.04 15.46 8.63
N VAL A 54 3.94 14.15 8.41
CA VAL A 54 5.07 13.22 8.41
C VAL A 54 5.21 12.56 7.03
N GLY A 55 4.14 11.95 6.53
CA GLY A 55 4.13 11.21 5.28
C GLY A 55 4.49 12.07 4.06
N LEU A 56 3.82 13.21 3.88
CA LEU A 56 4.08 14.11 2.75
C LEU A 56 5.53 14.65 2.73
N PRO A 57 6.11 15.17 3.82
CA PRO A 57 7.51 15.57 3.84
C PRO A 57 8.51 14.45 3.52
N LEU A 58 8.27 13.24 4.05
CA LEU A 58 9.09 12.06 3.76
C LEU A 58 8.95 11.60 2.30
N LEU A 59 7.74 11.69 1.72
CA LEU A 59 7.52 11.38 0.31
C LEU A 59 8.30 12.34 -0.60
N VAL A 60 8.27 13.65 -0.30
CA VAL A 60 9.07 14.65 -1.01
C VAL A 60 10.57 14.34 -0.90
N MET A 61 11.02 13.91 0.28
CA MET A 61 12.41 13.48 0.50
C MET A 61 12.77 12.28 -0.37
N GLU A 62 11.98 11.21 -0.38
CA GLU A 62 12.25 10.03 -1.22
C GLU A 62 12.29 10.37 -2.70
N PHE A 63 11.38 11.24 -3.16
CA PHE A 63 11.39 11.70 -4.54
C PHE A 63 12.65 12.49 -4.90
N ILE A 64 13.13 13.37 -4.02
CA ILE A 64 14.38 14.10 -4.22
C ILE A 64 15.56 13.15 -4.29
N VAL A 65 15.65 12.20 -3.34
CA VAL A 65 16.72 11.19 -3.31
C VAL A 65 16.75 10.35 -4.58
N GLY A 66 15.58 9.86 -5.02
CA GLY A 66 15.45 9.10 -6.27
C GLY A 66 15.91 9.91 -7.49
N LYS A 67 15.41 11.14 -7.61
CA LYS A 67 15.72 12.03 -8.74
C LYS A 67 17.19 12.44 -8.79
N MET A 68 17.84 12.62 -7.64
CA MET A 68 19.29 12.87 -7.54
C MET A 68 20.10 11.62 -7.90
N GLY A 69 19.67 10.46 -7.41
CA GLY A 69 20.43 9.21 -7.52
C GLY A 69 20.36 8.55 -8.91
N ARG A 70 19.19 8.51 -9.56
CA ARG A 70 18.98 7.89 -10.89
C ARG A 70 19.66 6.53 -11.05
N THR A 71 19.50 5.67 -10.05
CA THR A 71 20.06 4.32 -10.00
C THR A 71 19.18 3.45 -9.12
N TYR A 72 19.39 2.14 -9.16
CA TYR A 72 18.70 1.17 -8.30
C TYR A 72 19.04 1.39 -6.81
N THR A 73 18.10 1.10 -5.92
CA THR A 73 18.13 1.59 -4.53
C THR A 73 19.21 0.96 -3.67
N THR A 74 19.67 -0.26 -3.99
CA THR A 74 20.80 -0.89 -3.27
C THR A 74 22.17 -0.26 -3.58
N GLN A 75 22.27 0.70 -4.51
CA GLN A 75 23.49 1.49 -4.76
C GLN A 75 23.32 2.98 -4.48
N ILE A 76 22.09 3.48 -4.33
CA ILE A 76 21.78 4.92 -4.41
C ILE A 76 22.53 5.75 -3.36
N TYR A 77 22.63 5.28 -2.13
CA TYR A 77 23.24 6.02 -1.04
C TYR A 77 24.75 6.18 -1.23
N SER A 78 25.44 5.13 -1.68
CA SER A 78 26.86 5.22 -2.00
C SER A 78 27.15 6.18 -3.16
N LYS A 79 26.25 6.26 -4.15
CA LYS A 79 26.37 7.20 -5.27
C LYS A 79 26.21 8.65 -4.82
N LEU A 80 25.30 8.90 -3.87
CA LEU A 80 25.01 10.25 -3.37
C LEU A 80 26.01 10.76 -2.32
N THR A 81 26.64 9.85 -1.55
CA THR A 81 27.46 10.22 -0.39
C THR A 81 28.92 9.81 -0.48
N GLY A 82 29.28 8.95 -1.44
CA GLY A 82 30.59 8.28 -1.52
C GLY A 82 30.77 7.14 -0.50
N LYS A 83 29.84 6.93 0.44
CA LYS A 83 29.98 5.94 1.52
C LYS A 83 29.24 4.64 1.19
N LYS A 84 29.98 3.57 0.87
CA LYS A 84 29.41 2.26 0.47
C LYS A 84 28.53 1.60 1.54
N TRP A 85 28.88 1.74 2.82
CA TRP A 85 28.15 1.09 3.92
C TRP A 85 26.70 1.58 4.07
N LEU A 86 26.39 2.81 3.62
CA LEU A 86 25.02 3.36 3.65
C LEU A 86 24.06 2.65 2.68
N ASN A 87 24.56 1.83 1.76
CA ASN A 87 23.71 1.00 0.90
C ASN A 87 22.89 -0.03 1.70
N VAL A 88 23.22 -0.28 2.97
CA VAL A 88 22.39 -1.07 3.87
C VAL A 88 20.95 -0.54 3.96
N ILE A 89 20.74 0.77 3.84
CA ILE A 89 19.40 1.38 3.83
C ILE A 89 18.62 0.94 2.58
N GLY A 90 19.30 0.83 1.44
CA GLY A 90 18.72 0.31 0.20
C GLY A 90 18.37 -1.18 0.30
N TRP A 91 19.23 -1.96 0.93
CA TRP A 91 18.98 -3.38 1.17
C TRP A 91 17.86 -3.64 2.19
N ASN A 92 17.74 -2.78 3.21
CA ASN A 92 16.60 -2.79 4.13
C ASN A 92 15.28 -2.58 3.36
N GLY A 93 15.24 -1.58 2.46
CA GLY A 93 14.08 -1.36 1.60
C GLY A 93 13.79 -2.56 0.69
N ASN A 94 14.82 -3.17 0.12
CA ASN A 94 14.68 -4.38 -0.69
C ASN A 94 14.07 -5.55 0.10
N LEU A 95 14.53 -5.77 1.34
CA LEU A 95 13.96 -6.78 2.22
C LEU A 95 12.51 -6.44 2.58
N ALA A 96 12.22 -5.17 2.87
CA ALA A 96 10.88 -4.69 3.19
C ALA A 96 9.89 -5.01 2.07
N VAL A 97 10.20 -4.66 0.81
CA VAL A 97 9.31 -4.94 -0.32
C VAL A 97 9.16 -6.43 -0.62
N PHE A 98 10.19 -7.25 -0.34
CA PHE A 98 10.14 -8.70 -0.49
C PHE A 98 9.16 -9.34 0.50
N VAL A 99 9.29 -9.03 1.79
CA VAL A 99 8.39 -9.52 2.84
C VAL A 99 6.98 -8.95 2.66
N LEU A 100 6.88 -7.67 2.29
CA LEU A 100 5.62 -7.00 1.98
C LEU A 100 4.86 -7.73 0.86
N PHE A 101 5.54 -8.04 -0.25
CA PHE A 101 4.88 -8.77 -1.34
C PHE A 101 4.36 -10.14 -0.87
N GLY A 102 5.08 -10.79 0.05
CA GLY A 102 4.64 -12.02 0.69
C GLY A 102 3.24 -11.90 1.30
N PHE A 103 3.04 -11.08 2.33
CA PHE A 103 1.71 -10.99 2.95
C PHE A 103 0.68 -10.24 2.08
N TYR A 104 1.12 -9.31 1.23
CA TYR A 104 0.25 -8.63 0.26
C TYR A 104 -0.38 -9.63 -0.73
N SER A 105 0.36 -10.68 -1.10
CA SER A 105 -0.14 -11.73 -2.00
C SER A 105 -1.25 -12.59 -1.41
N VAL A 106 -1.35 -12.67 -0.07
CA VAL A 106 -2.44 -13.39 0.62
C VAL A 106 -3.77 -12.71 0.30
N ILE A 107 -3.82 -11.39 0.53
CA ILE A 107 -5.00 -10.57 0.28
C ILE A 107 -5.30 -10.49 -1.22
N GLY A 108 -4.26 -10.34 -2.06
CA GLY A 108 -4.40 -10.43 -3.52
C GLY A 108 -5.02 -11.76 -3.96
N GLY A 109 -4.65 -12.86 -3.31
CA GLY A 109 -5.24 -14.18 -3.51
C GLY A 109 -6.71 -14.25 -3.11
N TRP A 110 -7.11 -13.61 -2.00
CA TRP A 110 -8.52 -13.51 -1.61
C TRP A 110 -9.35 -12.81 -2.69
N ILE A 111 -8.84 -11.73 -3.29
CA ILE A 111 -9.54 -11.04 -4.39
C ILE A 111 -9.74 -11.99 -5.58
N VAL A 112 -8.70 -12.74 -5.97
CA VAL A 112 -8.79 -13.73 -7.06
C VAL A 112 -9.85 -14.81 -6.75
N ILE A 113 -9.86 -15.32 -5.52
CA ILE A 113 -10.84 -16.33 -5.08
C ILE A 113 -12.25 -15.76 -5.13
N TYR A 114 -12.47 -14.56 -4.61
CA TYR A 114 -13.78 -13.90 -4.61
C TYR A 114 -14.30 -13.64 -6.03
N ILE A 115 -13.43 -13.25 -6.97
CA ILE A 115 -13.79 -13.16 -8.39
C ILE A 115 -14.26 -14.52 -8.91
N GLY A 116 -13.53 -15.59 -8.60
CA GLY A 116 -13.91 -16.96 -8.98
C GLY A 116 -15.27 -17.39 -8.41
N GLN A 117 -15.52 -17.08 -7.13
CA GLN A 117 -16.80 -17.38 -6.47
C GLN A 117 -17.97 -16.63 -7.13
N VAL A 118 -17.80 -15.34 -7.42
CA VAL A 118 -18.84 -14.53 -8.07
C VAL A 118 -19.09 -14.99 -9.51
N LEU A 119 -18.03 -15.29 -10.27
CA LEU A 119 -18.16 -15.86 -11.62
C LEU A 119 -18.87 -17.21 -11.60
N TRP A 120 -18.56 -18.07 -10.63
CA TRP A 120 -19.24 -19.35 -10.46
C TRP A 120 -20.74 -19.16 -10.18
N GLN A 121 -21.12 -18.22 -9.31
CA GLN A 121 -22.53 -17.90 -9.06
C GLN A 121 -23.26 -17.43 -10.33
N LEU A 122 -22.62 -16.60 -11.15
CA LEU A 122 -23.17 -16.10 -12.42
C LEU A 122 -23.36 -17.21 -13.47
N ILE A 123 -22.39 -18.12 -13.60
CA ILE A 123 -22.42 -19.20 -14.59
C ILE A 123 -23.36 -20.34 -14.16
N ALA A 124 -23.38 -20.68 -12.87
CA ALA A 124 -24.18 -21.77 -12.35
C ALA A 124 -25.70 -21.48 -12.35
N PHE A 125 -26.15 -20.35 -12.92
CA PHE A 125 -27.52 -19.84 -12.88
C PHE A 125 -28.16 -19.89 -11.47
N ARG A 126 -27.33 -19.89 -10.42
CA ARG A 126 -27.80 -19.65 -9.06
C ARG A 126 -28.33 -18.21 -9.05
N ARG A 127 -29.49 -17.99 -8.41
CA ARG A 127 -30.20 -16.70 -8.47
C ARG A 127 -29.22 -15.54 -8.21
N ILE A 128 -29.34 -14.46 -8.98
CA ILE A 128 -28.37 -13.35 -9.12
C ILE A 128 -28.09 -12.55 -7.81
N ASN A 129 -28.61 -12.95 -6.65
CA ASN A 129 -28.61 -12.17 -5.40
C ASN A 129 -28.02 -12.88 -4.15
N HIS A 130 -27.23 -13.94 -4.31
CA HIS A 130 -26.68 -14.72 -3.19
C HIS A 130 -25.23 -14.33 -2.79
N LEU A 131 -24.84 -13.07 -2.96
CA LEU A 131 -23.52 -12.58 -2.53
C LEU A 131 -23.27 -12.79 -1.02
N GLN A 132 -24.35 -12.77 -0.22
CA GLN A 132 -24.32 -12.99 1.22
C GLN A 132 -23.92 -14.41 1.60
N GLU A 133 -24.01 -15.38 0.68
CA GLU A 133 -23.63 -16.78 0.92
C GLU A 133 -22.12 -17.02 0.80
N ILE A 134 -21.36 -16.02 0.33
CA ILE A 134 -19.90 -16.12 0.25
C ILE A 134 -19.31 -16.03 1.65
N ASN A 135 -19.06 -17.19 2.26
CA ASN A 135 -18.51 -17.29 3.61
C ASN A 135 -16.99 -17.05 3.61
N PHE A 136 -16.58 -15.88 4.08
CA PHE A 136 -15.17 -15.49 4.19
C PHE A 136 -14.35 -16.48 5.04
N GLU A 137 -14.85 -16.90 6.19
CA GLU A 137 -14.13 -17.80 7.10
C GLU A 137 -13.90 -19.17 6.48
N ALA A 138 -14.90 -19.72 5.79
CA ALA A 138 -14.76 -20.98 5.05
C ALA A 138 -13.73 -20.88 3.90
N ILE A 139 -13.60 -19.69 3.29
CA ILE A 139 -12.60 -19.45 2.25
C ILE A 139 -11.20 -19.40 2.85
N ILE A 140 -10.95 -18.54 3.86
CA ILE A 140 -9.59 -18.32 4.36
C ILE A 140 -9.03 -19.52 5.12
N THR A 141 -9.90 -20.37 5.67
CA THR A 141 -9.50 -21.59 6.38
C THR A 141 -9.19 -22.76 5.45
N ASN A 142 -9.58 -22.70 4.18
CA ASN A 142 -9.31 -23.74 3.19
C ASN A 142 -7.87 -23.59 2.62
N PRO A 143 -6.94 -24.50 2.96
CA PRO A 143 -5.52 -24.34 2.61
C PRO A 143 -5.26 -24.43 1.10
N TRP A 144 -5.99 -25.30 0.40
CA TRP A 144 -5.81 -25.47 -1.05
C TRP A 144 -6.29 -24.26 -1.82
N LEU A 145 -7.47 -23.74 -1.42
CA LEU A 145 -8.08 -22.60 -2.09
C LEU A 145 -7.23 -21.33 -1.90
N THR A 146 -6.77 -21.06 -0.68
CA THR A 146 -6.01 -19.85 -0.37
C THR A 146 -4.61 -19.87 -0.95
N VAL A 147 -3.89 -21.00 -0.88
CA VAL A 147 -2.57 -21.17 -1.51
C VAL A 147 -2.66 -21.08 -3.03
N LEU A 148 -3.71 -21.66 -3.65
CA LEU A 148 -3.94 -21.53 -5.09
C LEU A 148 -4.21 -20.08 -5.49
N GLY A 149 -5.11 -19.38 -4.79
CA GLY A 149 -5.44 -17.98 -5.06
C GLY A 149 -4.21 -17.08 -4.95
N GLN A 150 -3.41 -17.27 -3.90
CA GLN A 150 -2.14 -16.58 -3.71
C GLN A 150 -1.15 -16.85 -4.85
N GLY A 151 -1.00 -18.13 -5.23
CA GLY A 151 -0.12 -18.54 -6.32
C GLY A 151 -0.52 -17.89 -7.65
N LEU A 152 -1.81 -17.86 -7.97
CA LEU A 152 -2.34 -17.20 -9.17
C LEU A 152 -2.04 -15.70 -9.17
N PHE A 153 -2.22 -15.02 -8.03
CA PHE A 153 -1.90 -13.60 -7.90
C PHE A 153 -0.40 -13.30 -8.10
N ILE A 154 0.48 -14.13 -7.52
CA ILE A 154 1.93 -13.99 -7.69
C ILE A 154 2.33 -14.28 -9.14
N ILE A 155 1.77 -15.32 -9.77
CA ILE A 155 2.04 -15.65 -11.17
C ILE A 155 1.62 -14.50 -12.10
N ALA A 156 0.44 -13.91 -11.88
CA ALA A 156 0.00 -12.75 -12.65
C ALA A 156 0.99 -11.58 -12.52
N THR A 157 1.42 -11.27 -11.28
CA THR A 157 2.43 -10.24 -11.00
C THR A 157 3.76 -10.55 -11.70
N MET A 158 4.23 -11.80 -11.59
CA MET A 158 5.48 -12.28 -12.19
C MET A 158 5.48 -12.14 -13.71
N ILE A 159 4.40 -12.55 -14.37
CA ILE A 159 4.27 -12.47 -15.84
C ILE A 159 4.37 -11.02 -16.29
N ILE A 160 3.66 -10.11 -15.63
CA ILE A 160 3.65 -8.70 -16.01
C ILE A 160 5.04 -8.07 -15.83
N VAL A 161 5.72 -8.36 -14.70
CA VAL A 161 7.09 -7.90 -14.46
C VAL A 161 8.07 -8.51 -15.46
N MET A 162 7.99 -9.80 -15.73
CA MET A 162 8.86 -10.51 -16.68
C MET A 162 8.77 -9.92 -18.10
N LEU A 163 7.57 -9.51 -18.52
CA LEU A 163 7.31 -8.98 -19.86
C LEU A 163 7.61 -7.48 -20.00
N GLY A 164 7.83 -6.76 -18.91
CA GLY A 164 8.13 -5.32 -18.96
C GLY A 164 6.98 -4.48 -19.51
N VAL A 165 5.72 -4.87 -19.22
CA VAL A 165 4.50 -4.24 -19.77
C VAL A 165 4.17 -2.89 -19.11
N GLU A 166 5.19 -2.19 -18.57
CA GLU A 166 5.07 -0.93 -17.83
C GLU A 166 4.29 0.13 -18.62
N LYS A 167 4.51 0.22 -19.94
CA LYS A 167 3.78 1.15 -20.83
C LYS A 167 2.29 0.79 -21.00
N GLY A 168 1.95 -0.50 -20.98
CA GLY A 168 0.57 -0.96 -21.07
C GLY A 168 -0.19 -0.71 -19.77
N LEU A 169 0.47 -0.93 -18.64
CA LEU A 169 -0.06 -0.64 -17.31
C LEU A 169 -0.30 0.85 -17.08
N GLU A 170 0.59 1.73 -17.55
CA GLU A 170 0.37 3.18 -17.45
C GLU A 170 -0.93 3.59 -18.17
N LYS A 171 -1.20 3.01 -19.35
CA LYS A 171 -2.43 3.26 -20.11
C LYS A 171 -3.66 2.67 -19.41
N ALA A 172 -3.57 1.44 -18.90
CA ALA A 172 -4.67 0.82 -18.16
C ALA A 172 -5.00 1.60 -16.87
N SER A 173 -3.97 2.04 -16.13
CA SER A 173 -4.13 2.79 -14.87
C SER A 173 -4.85 4.12 -15.07
N LYS A 174 -4.68 4.79 -16.21
CA LYS A 174 -5.41 6.02 -16.58
C LYS A 174 -6.92 5.83 -16.64
N VAL A 175 -7.39 4.61 -16.86
CA VAL A 175 -8.83 4.27 -16.94
C VAL A 175 -9.29 3.57 -15.68
N MET A 176 -8.56 2.55 -15.23
CA MET A 176 -8.97 1.68 -14.13
C MET A 176 -8.96 2.39 -12.78
N MET A 177 -8.00 3.30 -12.53
CA MET A 177 -7.98 4.05 -11.27
C MET A 177 -9.21 4.98 -11.16
N PRO A 178 -9.52 5.87 -12.12
CA PRO A 178 -10.76 6.66 -12.06
C PRO A 178 -12.03 5.83 -11.92
N LEU A 179 -12.13 4.69 -12.62
CA LEU A 179 -13.28 3.79 -12.48
C LEU A 179 -13.38 3.22 -11.07
N LEU A 180 -12.27 2.83 -10.45
CA LEU A 180 -12.26 2.36 -9.06
C LEU A 180 -12.76 3.45 -8.10
N PHE A 181 -12.34 4.71 -8.29
CA PHE A 181 -12.85 5.84 -7.52
C PHE A 181 -14.37 6.02 -7.69
N ILE A 182 -14.87 5.94 -8.91
CA ILE A 182 -16.31 6.05 -9.19
C ILE A 182 -17.07 4.92 -8.47
N PHE A 183 -16.57 3.69 -8.53
CA PHE A 183 -17.18 2.56 -7.82
C PHE A 183 -17.18 2.79 -6.30
N LEU A 184 -16.07 3.26 -5.72
CA LEU A 184 -16.02 3.59 -4.29
C LEU A 184 -17.04 4.66 -3.89
N ILE A 185 -17.23 5.69 -4.71
CA ILE A 185 -18.25 6.72 -4.47
C ILE A 185 -19.65 6.11 -4.51
N VAL A 186 -19.95 5.29 -5.52
CA VAL A 186 -21.25 4.61 -5.64
C VAL A 186 -21.53 3.72 -4.42
N ILE A 187 -20.53 2.95 -3.97
CA ILE A 187 -20.64 2.09 -2.79
C ILE A 187 -20.84 2.92 -1.53
N ALA A 188 -20.07 4.00 -1.34
CA ALA A 188 -20.21 4.90 -0.20
C ALA A 188 -21.61 5.53 -0.15
N ILE A 189 -22.12 6.01 -1.29
CA ILE A 189 -23.50 6.54 -1.39
C ILE A 189 -24.50 5.45 -1.00
N LYS A 190 -24.38 4.23 -1.54
CA LYS A 190 -25.28 3.14 -1.19
C LYS A 190 -25.21 2.80 0.31
N SER A 191 -24.01 2.74 0.87
CA SER A 191 -23.76 2.47 2.29
C SER A 191 -24.44 3.51 3.19
N LEU A 192 -24.39 4.78 2.81
CA LEU A 192 -25.06 5.89 3.52
C LEU A 192 -26.60 5.84 3.48
N THR A 193 -27.18 5.07 2.55
CA THR A 193 -28.64 4.89 2.45
C THR A 193 -29.18 3.70 3.25
N LEU A 194 -28.31 2.93 3.91
CA LEU A 194 -28.71 1.77 4.71
C LEU A 194 -29.25 2.20 6.09
N ASP A 195 -30.11 1.37 6.67
CA ASP A 195 -30.67 1.61 7.99
C ASP A 195 -29.58 1.57 9.07
N GLY A 196 -29.50 2.61 9.92
CA GLY A 196 -28.44 2.74 10.92
C GLY A 196 -27.10 3.26 10.38
N ALA A 197 -27.02 3.67 9.11
CA ALA A 197 -25.80 4.21 8.50
C ALA A 197 -25.17 5.36 9.29
N LEU A 198 -25.99 6.21 9.93
CA LEU A 198 -25.51 7.37 10.67
C LEU A 198 -24.58 6.99 11.83
N ASP A 199 -24.79 5.85 12.48
CA ASP A 199 -23.93 5.41 13.57
C ASP A 199 -22.56 4.97 13.07
N GLY A 200 -22.50 4.31 11.90
CA GLY A 200 -21.25 4.02 11.22
C GLY A 200 -20.52 5.28 10.73
N VAL A 201 -21.26 6.29 10.26
CA VAL A 201 -20.69 7.61 9.91
C VAL A 201 -20.09 8.28 11.15
N LYS A 202 -20.82 8.31 12.28
CA LYS A 202 -20.30 8.83 13.55
C LYS A 202 -19.08 8.02 14.01
N PHE A 203 -19.09 6.70 13.82
CA PHE A 203 -17.96 5.86 14.19
C PHE A 203 -16.67 6.31 13.50
N ILE A 204 -16.71 6.57 12.17
CA ILE A 204 -15.51 6.89 11.38
C ILE A 204 -15.20 8.39 11.27
N LEU A 205 -16.18 9.29 11.39
CA LEU A 205 -15.97 10.74 11.22
C LEU A 205 -15.93 11.53 12.52
N GLN A 206 -16.46 11.00 13.63
CA GLN A 206 -16.44 11.71 14.92
C GLN A 206 -15.21 11.27 15.73
N PRO A 207 -14.19 12.13 15.91
CA PRO A 207 -13.00 11.76 16.68
C PRO A 207 -13.33 11.71 18.18
N ARG A 208 -13.23 10.52 18.76
CA ARG A 208 -13.42 10.28 20.20
C ARG A 208 -12.06 10.01 20.86
N ILE A 209 -11.50 11.02 21.52
CA ILE A 209 -10.15 10.96 22.12
C ILE A 209 -10.05 9.83 23.17
N SER A 210 -11.16 9.52 23.85
CA SER A 210 -11.24 8.39 24.79
C SER A 210 -11.05 7.02 24.16
N GLU A 211 -11.18 6.89 22.83
CA GLU A 211 -11.13 5.61 22.12
C GLU A 211 -9.79 5.34 21.43
N ILE A 212 -8.87 6.30 21.44
CA ILE A 212 -7.53 6.09 20.88
C ILE A 212 -6.52 5.79 21.98
N THR A 213 -5.82 4.68 21.84
CA THR A 213 -4.73 4.28 22.72
C THR A 213 -3.39 4.76 22.17
N GLY A 214 -2.34 4.76 22.99
CA GLY A 214 -0.97 4.99 22.52
C GLY A 214 -0.59 4.06 21.37
N GLN A 215 -1.02 2.79 21.45
CA GLN A 215 -0.85 1.80 20.39
C GLN A 215 -1.60 2.20 19.09
N GLY A 216 -2.84 2.68 19.19
CA GLY A 216 -3.62 3.18 18.05
C GLY A 216 -2.95 4.36 17.34
N ILE A 217 -2.30 5.27 18.07
CA ILE A 217 -1.51 6.37 17.50
C ILE A 217 -0.34 5.82 16.67
N LEU A 218 0.39 4.83 17.19
CA LEU A 218 1.54 4.24 16.48
C LEU A 218 1.09 3.51 15.21
N PHE A 219 -0.03 2.80 15.28
CA PHE A 219 -0.60 2.13 14.13
C PHE A 219 -1.13 3.11 13.08
N ALA A 220 -1.66 4.28 13.48
CA ALA A 220 -2.06 5.33 12.54
C ALA A 220 -0.86 5.89 11.77
N LEU A 221 0.29 6.02 12.43
CA LEU A 221 1.54 6.41 11.77
C LEU A 221 2.09 5.31 10.86
N GLY A 222 2.13 4.06 11.33
CA GLY A 222 2.51 2.91 10.51
C GLY A 222 1.63 2.76 9.27
N GLN A 223 0.32 3.02 9.42
CA GLN A 223 -0.64 3.06 8.33
C GLN A 223 -0.32 4.16 7.32
N SER A 224 0.10 5.35 7.79
CA SER A 224 0.57 6.43 6.91
C SER A 224 1.81 6.03 6.10
N PHE A 225 2.75 5.31 6.70
CA PHE A 225 3.96 4.84 6.02
C PHE A 225 3.62 3.76 4.99
N PHE A 226 2.82 2.78 5.41
CA PHE A 226 2.36 1.69 4.55
C PHE A 226 1.62 2.23 3.33
N THR A 227 0.65 3.13 3.55
CA THR A 227 -0.19 3.58 2.46
C THR A 227 0.51 4.51 1.47
N LEU A 228 1.60 5.17 1.87
CA LEU A 228 2.44 5.97 0.99
C LEU A 228 3.69 5.21 0.51
N SER A 229 3.83 3.94 0.89
CA SER A 229 4.99 3.07 0.61
C SER A 229 6.33 3.65 1.07
N LEU A 230 6.33 4.41 2.16
CA LEU A 230 7.51 5.11 2.69
C LEU A 230 8.47 4.16 3.41
N GLY A 231 9.77 4.45 3.35
CA GLY A 231 10.81 3.67 4.01
C GLY A 231 11.17 2.36 3.31
N THR A 232 10.42 1.97 2.28
CA THR A 232 10.70 0.77 1.47
C THR A 232 11.67 1.00 0.31
N THR A 233 12.10 2.26 0.12
CA THR A 233 12.77 2.75 -1.10
C THR A 233 11.92 2.67 -2.37
N GLY A 234 10.64 2.33 -2.25
CA GLY A 234 9.72 2.21 -3.38
C GLY A 234 9.58 3.53 -4.15
N MET A 235 9.27 4.61 -3.44
CA MET A 235 9.07 5.92 -4.04
C MET A 235 10.39 6.53 -4.54
N ILE A 236 11.52 6.18 -3.92
CA ILE A 236 12.87 6.47 -4.44
C ILE A 236 13.07 5.82 -5.82
N THR A 237 12.73 4.54 -5.99
CA THR A 237 12.87 3.84 -7.27
C THR A 237 12.02 4.51 -8.35
N TYR A 238 10.74 4.77 -8.07
CA TYR A 238 9.86 5.47 -9.02
C TYR A 238 10.45 6.81 -9.46
N ALA A 239 10.94 7.61 -8.51
CA ALA A 239 11.53 8.91 -8.78
C ALA A 239 12.90 8.84 -9.47
N SER A 240 13.60 7.72 -9.40
CA SER A 240 14.85 7.50 -10.14
C SER A 240 14.65 7.48 -11.66
N TYR A 241 13.45 7.10 -12.10
CA TYR A 241 13.03 7.10 -13.51
C TYR A 241 12.35 8.41 -13.94
N ALA A 242 12.22 9.39 -13.04
CA ALA A 242 11.56 10.66 -13.32
C ALA A 242 12.38 11.58 -14.23
N SER A 243 11.69 12.27 -15.14
CA SER A 243 12.29 13.29 -16.00
C SER A 243 12.81 14.49 -15.18
N LYS A 244 13.73 15.28 -15.76
CA LYS A 244 14.29 16.46 -15.07
C LYS A 244 13.23 17.53 -14.79
N GLU A 245 12.27 17.67 -15.69
CA GLU A 245 11.19 18.68 -15.66
C GLU A 245 10.09 18.36 -14.66
N MET A 246 10.06 17.13 -14.13
CA MET A 246 9.01 16.67 -13.24
C MET A 246 8.98 17.45 -11.92
N THR A 247 7.77 17.88 -11.54
CA THR A 247 7.49 18.69 -10.35
C THR A 247 7.24 17.80 -9.12
N ILE A 248 8.28 17.59 -8.32
CA ILE A 248 8.24 16.72 -7.12
C ILE A 248 7.10 17.07 -6.16
N LYS A 249 6.92 18.35 -5.85
CA LYS A 249 5.97 18.81 -4.82
C LYS A 249 4.51 18.57 -5.19
N SER A 250 4.11 18.97 -6.40
CA SER A 250 2.72 18.76 -6.83
C SER A 250 2.41 17.28 -6.96
N SER A 251 3.36 16.48 -7.44
CA SER A 251 3.19 15.02 -7.51
C SER A 251 3.01 14.39 -6.14
N ALA A 252 3.83 14.77 -5.14
CA ALA A 252 3.69 14.27 -3.78
C ALA A 252 2.34 14.68 -3.15
N ILE A 253 1.92 15.94 -3.31
CA ILE A 253 0.63 16.42 -2.81
C ILE A 253 -0.52 15.67 -3.47
N SER A 254 -0.50 15.49 -4.79
CA SER A 254 -1.55 14.76 -5.51
C SER A 254 -1.68 13.33 -5.01
N ILE A 255 -0.56 12.61 -4.82
CA ILE A 255 -0.57 11.23 -4.31
C ILE A 255 -1.17 11.17 -2.91
N VAL A 256 -0.76 12.07 -2.02
CA VAL A 256 -1.25 12.13 -0.64
C VAL A 256 -2.74 12.46 -0.57
N VAL A 257 -3.20 13.44 -1.36
CA VAL A 257 -4.63 13.82 -1.41
C VAL A 257 -5.48 12.68 -1.97
N MET A 258 -5.05 12.06 -3.07
CA MET A 258 -5.77 10.91 -3.63
C MET A 258 -5.83 9.75 -2.63
N ASN A 259 -4.73 9.50 -1.91
CA ASN A 259 -4.67 8.45 -0.90
C ASN A 259 -5.66 8.70 0.25
N ILE A 260 -5.65 9.90 0.83
CA ILE A 260 -6.60 10.31 1.87
C ILE A 260 -8.04 10.14 1.38
N PHE A 261 -8.32 10.57 0.16
CA PHE A 261 -9.66 10.49 -0.41
C PHE A 261 -10.13 9.03 -0.57
N VAL A 262 -9.26 8.12 -1.05
CA VAL A 262 -9.59 6.69 -1.12
C VAL A 262 -9.81 6.08 0.26
N SER A 263 -8.95 6.38 1.23
CA SER A 263 -9.10 5.86 2.59
C SER A 263 -10.42 6.32 3.22
N LEU A 264 -10.78 7.59 3.04
CA LEU A 264 -12.05 8.12 3.53
C LEU A 264 -13.24 7.45 2.85
N LEU A 265 -13.22 7.32 1.52
CA LEU A 265 -14.27 6.63 0.77
C LEU A 265 -14.39 5.15 1.15
N ALA A 266 -13.28 4.45 1.36
CA ALA A 266 -13.28 3.06 1.80
C ALA A 266 -13.88 2.92 3.21
N GLY A 267 -13.56 3.85 4.12
CA GLY A 267 -14.22 3.95 5.42
C GLY A 267 -15.72 4.16 5.30
N LEU A 268 -16.15 5.13 4.49
CA LEU A 268 -17.58 5.43 4.27
C LEU A 268 -18.32 4.34 3.47
N ALA A 269 -17.61 3.51 2.70
CA ALA A 269 -18.19 2.34 2.06
C ALA A 269 -18.49 1.22 3.08
N ILE A 270 -17.65 1.07 4.10
CA ILE A 270 -17.70 -0.04 5.05
C ILE A 270 -18.48 0.30 6.32
N PHE A 271 -18.09 1.35 7.06
CA PHE A 271 -18.59 1.60 8.41
C PHE A 271 -20.10 1.86 8.49
N PRO A 272 -20.72 2.65 7.59
CA PRO A 272 -22.18 2.83 7.61
C PRO A 272 -22.95 1.53 7.41
N ALA A 273 -22.40 0.56 6.70
CA ALA A 273 -23.02 -0.73 6.45
C ALA A 273 -22.90 -1.74 7.61
N LEU A 274 -21.96 -1.53 8.56
CA LEU A 274 -21.69 -2.52 9.62
C LEU A 274 -22.90 -2.79 10.49
N HIS A 275 -23.50 -1.73 11.03
CA HIS A 275 -24.64 -1.85 11.93
C HIS A 275 -25.85 -2.45 11.22
N SER A 276 -26.10 -2.05 9.96
CA SER A 276 -27.18 -2.58 9.13
C SER A 276 -27.10 -4.09 8.92
N PHE A 277 -25.88 -4.66 8.94
CA PHE A 277 -25.63 -6.07 8.70
C PHE A 277 -25.16 -6.84 9.94
N GLY A 278 -25.15 -6.21 11.12
CA GLY A 278 -24.76 -6.84 12.38
C GLY A 278 -23.29 -7.23 12.47
N TYR A 279 -22.40 -6.53 11.77
CA TYR A 279 -20.95 -6.70 11.89
C TYR A 279 -20.36 -5.72 12.90
N GLU A 280 -19.35 -6.19 13.63
CA GLU A 280 -18.57 -5.33 14.52
C GLU A 280 -17.47 -4.60 13.73
N PRO A 281 -16.99 -3.43 14.19
CA PRO A 281 -15.86 -2.76 13.54
C PRO A 281 -14.55 -3.55 13.62
N GLN A 282 -14.40 -4.46 14.59
CA GLN A 282 -13.16 -5.20 14.87
C GLN A 282 -13.04 -6.56 14.15
N GLU A 283 -13.61 -6.72 12.96
CA GLU A 283 -13.52 -7.96 12.14
C GLU A 283 -12.13 -8.24 11.54
N GLY A 284 -11.16 -7.34 11.76
CA GLY A 284 -9.78 -7.49 11.31
C GLY A 284 -9.63 -7.54 9.78
N PRO A 285 -8.60 -8.24 9.27
CA PRO A 285 -8.30 -8.36 7.83
C PRO A 285 -9.48 -8.74 6.93
N GLY A 286 -10.52 -9.40 7.45
CA GLY A 286 -11.67 -9.84 6.67
C GLY A 286 -12.75 -8.79 6.43
N LEU A 287 -12.69 -7.63 7.11
CA LEU A 287 -13.77 -6.65 7.17
C LEU A 287 -14.35 -6.30 5.79
N LEU A 288 -13.50 -5.92 4.84
CA LEU A 288 -13.92 -5.56 3.47
C LEU A 288 -14.63 -6.71 2.76
N PHE A 289 -14.11 -7.93 2.90
CA PHE A 289 -14.60 -9.14 2.22
C PHE A 289 -15.88 -9.70 2.84
N LYS A 290 -16.20 -9.33 4.08
CA LYS A 290 -17.47 -9.64 4.75
C LYS A 290 -18.56 -8.62 4.39
N VAL A 291 -18.21 -7.34 4.44
CA VAL A 291 -19.20 -6.24 4.38
C VAL A 291 -19.60 -5.89 2.95
N LEU A 292 -18.64 -5.77 2.03
CA LEU A 292 -18.97 -5.31 0.67
C LEU A 292 -19.93 -6.25 -0.09
N PRO A 293 -19.81 -7.59 -0.04
CA PRO A 293 -20.82 -8.47 -0.65
C PRO A 293 -22.24 -8.15 -0.18
N MET A 294 -22.42 -7.81 1.09
CA MET A 294 -23.71 -7.44 1.66
C MET A 294 -24.21 -6.10 1.10
N VAL A 295 -23.35 -5.08 1.03
CA VAL A 295 -23.72 -3.78 0.44
C VAL A 295 -24.17 -3.94 -1.01
N PHE A 296 -23.41 -4.69 -1.81
CA PHE A 296 -23.75 -4.94 -3.20
C PHE A 296 -25.02 -5.77 -3.36
N SER A 297 -25.31 -6.71 -2.44
CA SER A 297 -26.58 -7.47 -2.47
C SER A 297 -27.83 -6.60 -2.34
N GLN A 298 -27.68 -5.38 -1.80
CA GLN A 298 -28.76 -4.38 -1.68
C GLN A 298 -28.89 -3.47 -2.92
N MET A 299 -28.16 -3.75 -4.00
CA MET A 299 -28.17 -2.97 -5.25
C MET A 299 -28.81 -3.77 -6.40
N HIS A 300 -29.49 -3.06 -7.30
CA HIS A 300 -29.92 -3.66 -8.56
C HIS A 300 -28.67 -4.03 -9.39
N LEU A 301 -28.66 -5.25 -9.96
CA LEU A 301 -27.47 -5.84 -10.60
C LEU A 301 -26.23 -5.90 -9.69
N GLY A 302 -26.45 -6.00 -8.37
CA GLY A 302 -25.40 -5.98 -7.34
C GLY A 302 -24.23 -6.92 -7.60
N THR A 303 -24.50 -8.14 -8.05
CA THR A 303 -23.48 -9.14 -8.39
C THR A 303 -22.55 -8.70 -9.54
N LEU A 304 -23.09 -8.03 -10.56
CA LEU A 304 -22.29 -7.51 -11.66
C LEU A 304 -21.44 -6.30 -11.23
N PHE A 305 -22.02 -5.42 -10.42
CA PHE A 305 -21.28 -4.30 -9.82
C PHE A 305 -20.18 -4.80 -8.87
N TYR A 306 -20.45 -5.84 -8.07
CA TYR A 306 -19.45 -6.43 -7.20
C TYR A 306 -18.31 -7.07 -7.97
N LEU A 307 -18.61 -7.82 -9.04
CA LEU A 307 -17.60 -8.36 -9.94
C LEU A 307 -16.74 -7.24 -10.55
N GLY A 308 -17.37 -6.17 -11.03
CA GLY A 308 -16.67 -5.00 -11.57
C GLY A 308 -15.75 -4.36 -10.54
N PHE A 309 -16.23 -4.16 -9.31
CA PHE A 309 -15.44 -3.68 -8.19
C PHE A 309 -14.24 -4.59 -7.89
N LEU A 310 -14.45 -5.90 -7.79
CA LEU A 310 -13.37 -6.85 -7.51
C LEU A 310 -12.31 -6.87 -8.61
N VAL A 311 -12.69 -6.73 -9.88
CA VAL A 311 -11.73 -6.64 -11.00
C VAL A 311 -10.91 -5.35 -10.91
N LEU A 312 -11.54 -4.22 -10.61
CA LEU A 312 -10.85 -2.94 -10.40
C LEU A 312 -9.94 -2.99 -9.18
N PHE A 313 -10.39 -3.66 -8.12
CA PHE A 313 -9.63 -3.85 -6.89
C PHE A 313 -8.43 -4.79 -7.10
N LEU A 314 -8.61 -5.88 -7.86
CA LEU A 314 -7.52 -6.77 -8.28
C LEU A 314 -6.49 -6.00 -9.10
N PHE A 315 -6.93 -5.12 -10.01
CA PHE A 315 -6.01 -4.30 -10.79
C PHE A 315 -5.17 -3.38 -9.91
N ALA A 316 -5.79 -2.67 -8.96
CA ALA A 316 -5.07 -1.83 -8.01
C ALA A 316 -4.12 -2.65 -7.10
N ALA A 317 -4.51 -3.87 -6.73
CA ALA A 317 -3.65 -4.80 -6.01
C ALA A 317 -2.44 -5.21 -6.88
N LEU A 318 -2.66 -5.53 -8.16
CA LEU A 318 -1.63 -5.90 -9.10
C LEU A 318 -0.64 -4.75 -9.38
N THR A 319 -1.10 -3.51 -9.57
CA THR A 319 -0.19 -2.37 -9.81
C THR A 319 0.78 -2.16 -8.64
N SER A 320 0.29 -2.36 -7.43
CA SER A 320 1.14 -2.32 -6.23
C SER A 320 2.10 -3.51 -6.17
N SER A 321 1.64 -4.75 -6.41
CA SER A 321 2.51 -5.93 -6.36
C SER A 321 3.58 -5.93 -7.45
N ILE A 322 3.26 -5.42 -8.65
CA ILE A 322 4.22 -5.20 -9.73
C ILE A 322 5.35 -4.29 -9.26
N SER A 323 5.01 -3.23 -8.52
CA SER A 323 6.01 -2.31 -7.95
C SER A 323 6.94 -3.03 -6.97
N LEU A 324 6.36 -3.83 -6.06
CA LEU A 324 7.12 -4.55 -5.04
C LEU A 324 8.10 -5.58 -5.66
N LEU A 325 7.64 -6.31 -6.68
CA LEU A 325 8.48 -7.26 -7.39
C LEU A 325 9.52 -6.55 -8.28
N GLU A 326 9.16 -5.49 -9.00
CA GLU A 326 10.07 -4.73 -9.85
C GLU A 326 11.22 -4.10 -9.05
N LEU A 327 10.96 -3.63 -7.82
CA LEU A 327 12.04 -3.14 -6.94
C LEU A 327 13.08 -4.21 -6.64
N ASN A 328 12.63 -5.42 -6.30
CA ASN A 328 13.54 -6.55 -6.09
C ASN A 328 14.31 -6.86 -7.39
N VAL A 329 13.60 -6.98 -8.50
CA VAL A 329 14.19 -7.34 -9.79
C VAL A 329 15.21 -6.32 -10.26
N SER A 330 14.91 -5.02 -10.19
CA SER A 330 15.82 -3.95 -10.59
C SER A 330 17.10 -3.90 -9.75
N ASN A 331 17.00 -4.15 -8.44
CA ASN A 331 18.14 -4.22 -7.52
C ASN A 331 19.07 -5.40 -7.82
N PHE A 332 18.52 -6.60 -8.05
CA PHE A 332 19.33 -7.79 -8.35
C PHE A 332 19.87 -7.82 -9.78
N THR A 333 19.11 -7.31 -10.75
CA THR A 333 19.57 -7.21 -12.13
C THR A 333 20.54 -6.05 -12.33
N LYS A 334 20.58 -5.07 -11.42
CA LYS A 334 21.31 -3.80 -11.60
C LYS A 334 20.90 -3.11 -12.91
N ASN A 335 19.60 -3.15 -13.23
CA ASN A 335 19.00 -2.71 -14.49
C ASN A 335 19.54 -3.44 -15.74
N ASP A 336 19.96 -4.69 -15.60
CA ASP A 336 20.30 -5.57 -16.72
C ASP A 336 19.07 -6.37 -17.18
N ASN A 337 18.42 -5.88 -18.24
CA ASN A 337 17.21 -6.50 -18.78
C ASN A 337 17.40 -7.95 -19.24
N SER A 338 18.62 -8.38 -19.57
CA SER A 338 18.90 -9.78 -19.95
C SER A 338 18.63 -10.77 -18.81
N LYS A 339 18.78 -10.32 -17.56
CA LYS A 339 18.58 -11.12 -16.35
C LYS A 339 17.16 -10.99 -15.78
N ARG A 340 16.37 -10.02 -16.27
CA ARG A 340 15.05 -9.66 -15.74
C ARG A 340 14.13 -10.87 -15.60
N LYS A 341 13.99 -11.68 -16.67
CA LYS A 341 13.11 -12.86 -16.64
C LYS A 341 13.52 -13.85 -15.55
N LYS A 342 14.81 -14.21 -15.51
CA LYS A 342 15.34 -15.17 -14.53
C LYS A 342 15.15 -14.68 -13.09
N VAL A 343 15.46 -13.41 -12.83
CA VAL A 343 15.33 -12.81 -11.49
C VAL A 343 13.87 -12.67 -11.07
N ALA A 344 12.97 -12.29 -11.98
CA ALA A 344 11.53 -12.21 -11.68
C ALA A 344 10.93 -13.57 -11.31
N VAL A 345 11.31 -14.64 -12.03
CA VAL A 345 10.86 -16.01 -11.72
C VAL A 345 11.39 -16.46 -10.37
N ILE A 346 12.71 -16.34 -10.13
CA ILE A 346 13.31 -16.74 -8.85
C ILE A 346 12.69 -15.95 -7.69
N GLY A 347 12.58 -14.62 -7.83
CA GLY A 347 11.98 -13.77 -6.81
C GLY A 347 10.54 -14.15 -6.49
N SER A 348 9.74 -14.46 -7.51
CA SER A 348 8.34 -14.86 -7.34
C SER A 348 8.20 -16.23 -6.67
N ILE A 349 9.06 -17.20 -7.01
CA ILE A 349 9.10 -18.51 -6.36
C ILE A 349 9.46 -18.35 -4.87
N LEU A 350 10.48 -17.54 -4.57
CA LEU A 350 10.89 -17.28 -3.18
C LEU A 350 9.79 -16.58 -2.37
N VAL A 351 9.12 -15.59 -2.97
CA VAL A 351 7.96 -14.92 -2.34
C VAL A 351 6.84 -15.92 -2.10
N PHE A 352 6.51 -16.78 -3.07
CA PHE A 352 5.47 -17.79 -2.89
C PHE A 352 5.79 -18.73 -1.72
N ILE A 353 7.00 -19.29 -1.67
CA ILE A 353 7.42 -20.20 -0.61
C ILE A 353 7.35 -19.52 0.77
N ILE A 354 7.89 -18.30 0.91
CA ILE A 354 7.96 -17.62 2.21
C ILE A 354 6.59 -17.15 2.71
N SER A 355 5.62 -17.00 1.80
CA SER A 355 4.29 -16.46 2.12
C SER A 355 3.21 -17.52 2.28
N ILE A 356 3.47 -18.80 1.99
CA ILE A 356 2.57 -19.92 2.29
C ILE A 356 2.22 -19.96 3.80
N PRO A 357 3.18 -19.88 4.74
CA PRO A 357 2.85 -19.91 6.17
C PRO A 357 1.94 -18.76 6.62
N ALA A 358 2.09 -17.57 6.04
CA ALA A 358 1.21 -16.44 6.31
C ALA A 358 -0.22 -16.70 5.82
N THR A 359 -0.39 -17.24 4.61
CA THR A 359 -1.70 -17.66 4.10
C THR A 359 -2.36 -18.70 5.01
N LEU A 360 -1.61 -19.72 5.41
CA LEU A 360 -2.10 -20.81 6.25
C LEU A 360 -2.38 -20.36 7.70
N SER A 361 -1.87 -19.21 8.13
CA SER A 361 -2.10 -18.66 9.47
C SER A 361 -3.52 -18.15 9.71
N PHE A 362 -4.33 -18.02 8.66
CA PHE A 362 -5.78 -17.81 8.78
C PHE A 362 -6.58 -19.12 8.93
N GLY A 363 -5.93 -20.28 8.80
CA GLY A 363 -6.55 -21.60 8.88
C GLY A 363 -5.77 -22.53 9.78
N ILE A 364 -5.11 -23.53 9.20
CA ILE A 364 -4.43 -24.61 9.93
C ILE A 364 -3.26 -24.15 10.82
N LEU A 365 -2.67 -22.97 10.56
CA LEU A 365 -1.58 -22.40 11.38
C LEU A 365 -2.05 -21.25 12.29
N ARG A 366 -3.36 -21.08 12.53
CA ARG A 366 -3.91 -19.97 13.34
C ARG A 366 -3.44 -19.94 14.80
N ASP A 367 -3.09 -21.11 15.33
CA ASP A 367 -2.62 -21.27 16.71
C ASP A 367 -1.11 -21.06 16.84
N VAL A 368 -0.38 -21.00 15.71
CA VAL A 368 1.04 -20.65 15.69
C VAL A 368 1.18 -19.14 15.87
N ARG A 369 1.27 -18.73 17.14
CA ARG A 369 1.35 -17.32 17.54
C ARG A 369 2.63 -17.03 18.31
N PHE A 370 3.24 -15.90 18.00
CA PHE A 370 4.42 -15.38 18.68
C PHE A 370 4.55 -13.87 18.38
N GLY A 371 5.27 -13.12 19.21
CA GLY A 371 5.50 -11.69 18.97
C GLY A 371 4.20 -10.92 18.73
N ALA A 372 4.03 -10.42 17.49
CA ALA A 372 2.91 -9.57 17.11
C ALA A 372 1.58 -10.32 16.85
N GLY A 373 1.57 -11.66 16.83
CA GLY A 373 0.36 -12.44 16.60
C GLY A 373 0.60 -13.70 15.75
N THR A 374 -0.23 -13.91 14.74
CA THR A 374 -0.08 -14.97 13.75
C THR A 374 1.15 -14.74 12.86
N ILE A 375 1.49 -15.71 12.01
CA ILE A 375 2.58 -15.53 11.04
C ILE A 375 2.31 -14.33 10.11
N PHE A 376 1.05 -14.14 9.67
CA PHE A 376 0.66 -12.97 8.90
C PHE A 376 0.91 -11.67 9.66
N ASP A 377 0.48 -11.60 10.92
CA ASP A 377 0.63 -10.41 11.76
C ASP A 377 2.12 -10.07 11.99
N ASN A 378 2.96 -11.07 12.19
CA ASN A 378 4.41 -10.88 12.33
C ASN A 378 5.05 -10.37 11.04
N MET A 379 4.65 -10.88 9.88
CA MET A 379 5.15 -10.36 8.60
C MET A 379 4.74 -8.90 8.38
N ASP A 380 3.49 -8.56 8.71
CA ASP A 380 3.03 -7.17 8.63
C ASP A 380 3.78 -6.27 9.62
N PHE A 381 3.94 -6.70 10.87
CA PHE A 381 4.67 -5.96 11.89
C PHE A 381 6.13 -5.71 11.50
N ILE A 382 6.85 -6.73 11.05
CA ILE A 382 8.24 -6.60 10.61
C ILE A 382 8.36 -5.56 9.49
N VAL A 383 7.42 -5.51 8.56
CA VAL A 383 7.47 -4.52 7.46
C VAL A 383 7.03 -3.14 7.94
N SER A 384 5.80 -3.04 8.43
CA SER A 384 5.10 -1.78 8.71
C SER A 384 5.66 -1.04 9.93
N ASN A 385 6.15 -1.79 10.93
CA ASN A 385 6.59 -1.23 12.21
C ASN A 385 8.11 -1.31 12.38
N VAL A 386 8.81 -2.17 11.63
CA VAL A 386 10.27 -2.28 11.74
C VAL A 386 11.02 -1.76 10.51
N LEU A 387 10.90 -2.44 9.37
CA LEU A 387 11.72 -2.16 8.19
C LEU A 387 11.38 -0.81 7.55
N MET A 388 10.11 -0.42 7.47
CA MET A 388 9.69 0.88 6.94
C MET A 388 10.21 2.04 7.81
N PRO A 389 9.97 2.09 9.14
CA PRO A 389 10.55 3.12 10.00
C PRO A 389 12.08 3.18 9.95
N LEU A 390 12.77 2.05 9.98
CA LEU A 390 14.24 2.02 9.87
C LEU A 390 14.73 2.57 8.53
N GLY A 391 14.05 2.23 7.44
CA GLY A 391 14.35 2.77 6.12
C GLY A 391 14.18 4.29 6.08
N ALA A 392 13.04 4.79 6.57
CA ALA A 392 12.76 6.22 6.65
C ALA A 392 13.76 6.95 7.55
N LEU A 393 14.14 6.38 8.70
CA LEU A 393 15.17 6.93 9.57
C LEU A 393 16.52 6.99 8.87
N GLY A 394 16.93 5.90 8.21
CA GLY A 394 18.17 5.86 7.43
C GLY A 394 18.20 6.94 6.35
N THR A 395 17.12 7.08 5.57
CA THR A 395 17.03 8.11 4.52
C THR A 395 17.04 9.53 5.09
N THR A 396 16.29 9.80 6.17
CA THR A 396 16.26 11.12 6.80
C THR A 396 17.62 11.52 7.37
N LEU A 397 18.35 10.59 7.99
CA LEU A 397 19.71 10.85 8.47
C LEU A 397 20.67 11.15 7.32
N VAL A 398 20.61 10.42 6.22
CA VAL A 398 21.43 10.71 5.03
C VAL A 398 21.10 12.09 4.47
N VAL A 399 19.82 12.38 4.26
CA VAL A 399 19.39 13.65 3.64
C VAL A 399 19.67 14.84 4.55
N GLY A 400 19.35 14.74 5.83
CA GLY A 400 19.50 15.83 6.80
C GLY A 400 20.95 16.12 7.19
N GLN A 401 21.78 15.08 7.28
CA GLN A 401 23.13 15.20 7.87
C GLN A 401 24.28 15.05 6.87
N LEU A 402 24.08 14.36 5.74
CA LEU A 402 25.18 14.04 4.81
C LEU A 402 25.06 14.72 3.44
N LEU A 403 23.84 15.01 2.97
CA LEU A 403 23.64 15.64 1.66
C LEU A 403 23.77 17.17 1.72
N ASP A 404 24.33 17.74 0.65
CA ASP A 404 24.50 19.18 0.52
C ASP A 404 23.15 19.92 0.40
N LYS A 405 22.97 20.96 1.22
CA LYS A 405 21.73 21.75 1.29
C LYS A 405 21.41 22.44 -0.04
N LYS A 406 22.41 22.93 -0.80
CA LYS A 406 22.17 23.61 -2.07
C LYS A 406 21.72 22.62 -3.14
N LEU A 407 22.32 21.42 -3.18
CA LEU A 407 21.88 20.35 -4.08
C LEU A 407 20.44 19.90 -3.78
N LEU A 408 20.08 19.78 -2.50
CA LEU A 408 18.71 19.50 -2.08
C LEU A 408 17.74 20.61 -2.53
N GLN A 409 18.13 21.87 -2.35
CA GLN A 409 17.32 23.02 -2.77
C GLN A 409 17.06 23.04 -4.28
N GLN A 410 18.09 22.71 -5.08
CA GLN A 410 17.96 22.61 -6.53
C GLN A 410 16.94 21.54 -6.94
N HIS A 411 16.95 20.38 -6.29
CA HIS A 411 16.05 19.27 -6.60
C HIS A 411 14.65 19.43 -5.99
N PHE A 412 14.51 20.21 -4.91
CA PHE A 412 13.21 20.65 -4.37
C PHE A 412 12.44 21.53 -5.36
N GLY A 413 13.15 22.14 -6.33
CA GLY A 413 12.58 22.90 -7.43
C GLY A 413 12.10 24.30 -7.03
N LYS A 414 11.36 24.97 -7.92
CA LYS A 414 10.88 26.34 -7.72
C LYS A 414 10.10 26.47 -6.40
N ASP A 415 10.54 27.35 -5.53
CA ASP A 415 10.01 27.49 -4.17
C ASP A 415 9.30 28.83 -3.93
N ARG A 416 8.17 29.03 -4.61
CA ARG A 416 7.39 30.28 -4.53
C ARG A 416 6.96 30.63 -3.10
N PHE A 417 6.65 29.61 -2.30
CA PHE A 417 6.14 29.75 -0.93
C PHE A 417 7.24 29.63 0.15
N LYS A 418 8.53 29.61 -0.24
CA LYS A 418 9.68 29.48 0.68
C LYS A 418 9.59 28.27 1.63
N LEU A 419 9.00 27.16 1.18
CA LEU A 419 8.76 25.96 1.97
C LEU A 419 10.04 25.11 2.17
N PHE A 420 11.08 25.33 1.37
CA PHE A 420 12.29 24.51 1.41
C PHE A 420 12.97 24.55 2.78
N SER A 421 13.11 25.71 3.41
CA SER A 421 13.77 25.81 4.71
C SER A 421 13.00 25.07 5.80
N GLY A 422 11.67 25.26 5.86
CA GLY A 422 10.82 24.53 6.81
C GLY A 422 10.91 23.01 6.60
N TRP A 423 10.78 22.55 5.35
CA TRP A 423 10.94 21.15 5.00
C TRP A 423 12.33 20.61 5.35
N TYR A 424 13.41 21.32 5.03
CA TYR A 424 14.79 20.89 5.30
C TYR A 424 15.03 20.71 6.80
N TYR A 425 14.62 21.68 7.64
CA TYR A 425 14.78 21.57 9.08
C TYR A 425 13.88 20.51 9.71
N LEU A 426 12.68 20.31 9.14
CA LEU A 426 11.82 19.20 9.51
C LEU A 426 12.50 17.85 9.25
N ILE A 427 13.04 17.62 8.04
CA ILE A 427 13.76 16.38 7.69
C ILE A 427 15.04 16.23 8.53
N LYS A 428 15.77 17.31 8.78
CA LYS A 428 17.06 17.26 9.47
C LYS A 428 16.94 16.96 10.96
N TYR A 429 15.94 17.54 11.64
CA TYR A 429 15.85 17.51 13.10
C TYR A 429 14.59 16.80 13.60
N ALA A 430 13.40 17.21 13.13
CA ALA A 430 12.15 16.70 13.68
C ALA A 430 11.84 15.26 13.24
N MET A 431 11.99 14.93 11.95
CA MET A 431 11.64 13.61 11.43
C MET A 431 12.43 12.46 12.08
N PRO A 432 13.77 12.55 12.26
CA PRO A 432 14.51 11.49 12.95
C PRO A 432 13.99 11.27 14.36
N VAL A 433 13.70 12.34 15.11
CA VAL A 433 13.16 12.25 16.48
C VAL A 433 11.78 11.59 16.49
N VAL A 434 10.87 12.05 15.62
CA VAL A 434 9.52 11.46 15.51
C VAL A 434 9.61 9.97 15.17
N ILE A 435 10.44 9.59 14.20
CA ILE A 435 10.60 8.19 13.79
C ILE A 435 11.23 7.36 14.92
N ILE A 436 12.25 7.86 15.62
CA ILE A 436 12.89 7.16 16.76
C ILE A 436 11.90 6.96 17.90
N LEU A 437 11.16 8.01 18.29
CA LEU A 437 10.16 7.90 19.36
C LEU A 437 9.12 6.84 19.03
N VAL A 438 8.63 6.84 17.80
CA VAL A 438 7.64 5.86 17.34
C VAL A 438 8.22 4.46 17.33
N PHE A 439 9.44 4.30 16.81
CA PHE A 439 10.11 3.00 16.75
C PHE A 439 10.35 2.41 18.15
N ILE A 440 10.77 3.24 19.11
CA ILE A 440 10.93 2.84 20.51
C ILE A 440 9.59 2.40 21.07
N VAL A 441 8.55 3.23 20.97
CA VAL A 441 7.25 2.90 21.55
C VAL A 441 6.66 1.63 20.89
N GLN A 442 6.84 1.43 19.58
CA GLN A 442 6.39 0.22 18.88
C GLN A 442 7.11 -1.07 19.31
N LEU A 443 8.36 -0.99 19.80
CA LEU A 443 9.10 -2.15 20.31
C LEU A 443 8.71 -2.52 21.74
N PHE A 444 8.16 -1.57 22.50
CA PHE A 444 7.80 -1.74 23.91
C PHE A 444 6.28 -1.79 24.16
N SER A 445 5.47 -1.76 23.09
CA SER A 445 4.01 -1.94 23.11
C SER A 445 3.66 -3.27 22.47
#